data_AF-A0A923MH10-F1
#
_entry.id   AF-A0A923MH10-F1
#
_cell.length_a   1.000
_cell.length_b   1.000
_cell.length_c   1.000
_cell.angle_alpha   90.00
_cell.angle_beta   90.00
_cell.angle_gamma   90.00
#
_symmetry.space_group_name_H-M   'P 1'
#
loop_
_entity.id
_entity.type
_entity.pdbx_description
1 polymer ?
#
loop_
_entity_poly.entity_id
_entity_poly.type
_entity_poly.pdbx_seq_one_letter_code
_entity_poly.pdbx_strand_id
1 'polypeptide(L)' 'MKKKVMIGICVLLAIVLLVPIPMRLKDGGTVVYHAVLYQVEDVHRLGAVDTAEDEYLEGMIVRILGMEVYNSVE' A
#
# COMPACT_ATOMS: atom_id res chain seq x y z
N MET A 1 30.72 8.45 22.07
CA MET A 1 29.31 8.80 22.36
C MET A 1 28.56 9.22 21.09
N LYS A 2 29.08 10.16 20.29
CA LYS A 2 28.46 10.64 19.03
C LYS A 2 28.10 9.54 18.00
N LYS A 3 28.94 8.51 17.84
CA LYS A 3 28.66 7.38 16.91
C LYS A 3 27.44 6.56 17.30
N LYS A 4 27.24 6.30 18.61
CA LYS A 4 26.07 5.56 19.11
C LYS A 4 24.78 6.37 18.93
N VAL A 5 24.85 7.69 19.13
CA VAL A 5 23.73 8.61 18.87
C VAL A 5 23.37 8.65 17.39
N MET A 6 24.36 8.73 16.51
CA MET A 6 24.15 8.72 15.06
C MET A 6 23.49 7.42 14.59
N ILE A 7 23.95 6.26 15.08
CA ILE A 7 23.33 4.97 14.78
C ILE A 7 21.88 4.94 15.26
N GLY A 8 21.61 5.43 16.48
CA GLY A 8 20.25 5.51 17.01
C GLY A 8 19.32 6.36 16.13
N ILE A 9 19.80 7.51 15.65
CA ILE A 9 19.03 8.38 14.75
C ILE A 9 18.79 7.68 13.40
N CYS A 10 19.81 7.06 12.81
CA CYS A 10 19.65 6.33 11.54
C CYS A 10 18.62 5.19 11.66
N VAL A 11 18.65 4.42 12.75
CA VAL A 11 17.68 3.34 12.98
C VAL A 11 16.27 3.88 13.15
N LEU A 12 16.10 4.95 13.93
CA LEU A 12 14.79 5.59 14.11
C LEU A 12 14.23 6.08 12.77
N LEU A 13 15.06 6.71 11.95
CA LEU A 13 14.66 7.23 10.65
C LEU A 13 14.30 6.09 9.67
N ALA A 14 15.05 4.99 9.68
CA ALA A 14 14.75 3.80 8.88
C ALA A 14 13.40 3.18 9.28
N ILE A 15 13.08 3.11 10.57
CA ILE A 15 11.78 2.61 11.03
C ILE A 15 10.64 3.50 10.52
N VAL A 16 10.78 4.82 10.64
CA VAL A 16 9.77 5.78 10.17
C VAL A 16 9.56 5.66 8.65
N LEU A 17 10.62 5.45 7.86
CA LEU A 17 10.54 5.27 6.41
C LEU A 17 9.90 3.93 5.99
N LEU A 18 9.94 2.92 6.85
CA LEU A 18 9.36 1.60 6.59
C LEU A 18 7.88 1.52 6.97
N VAL A 19 7.36 2.46 7.77
CA VAL A 19 5.93 2.52 8.09
C VAL A 19 5.17 3.00 6.86
N PRO A 20 4.21 2.22 6.34
CA PRO A 20 3.44 2.60 5.17
C PRO A 20 2.47 3.73 5.49
N ILE A 21 2.33 4.67 4.57
CA ILE A 21 1.38 5.78 4.64
C ILE A 21 0.10 5.36 3.91
N PRO A 22 -1.06 5.30 4.59
CA PRO A 22 -2.32 4.99 3.94
C PRO A 22 -2.82 6.18 3.11
N MET A 23 -3.16 5.93 1.85
CA MET A 23 -3.74 6.88 0.91
C MET A 23 -5.05 6.31 0.39
N ARG A 24 -6.16 7.02 0.60
CA ARG A 24 -7.47 6.58 0.11
C ARG A 24 -7.67 7.11 -1.30
N LEU A 25 -7.99 6.23 -2.24
CA LEU A 25 -8.33 6.60 -3.61
C LEU A 25 -9.81 7.00 -3.69
N LYS A 26 -10.15 7.78 -4.72
CA LYS A 26 -11.52 8.26 -4.98
C LYS A 26 -12.30 7.31 -5.90
N ASP A 27 -12.05 6.02 -5.80
CA ASP A 27 -12.56 4.97 -6.70
C ASP A 27 -13.63 4.07 -6.07
N GLY A 28 -14.12 4.42 -4.87
CA GLY A 28 -15.21 3.71 -4.19
C GLY A 28 -14.81 3.12 -2.84
N GLY A 29 -13.51 2.99 -2.54
CA GLY A 29 -13.05 2.49 -1.25
C GLY A 29 -11.58 2.10 -1.15
N THR A 30 -10.85 2.01 -2.26
CA THR A 30 -9.48 1.51 -2.27
C THR A 30 -8.54 2.29 -1.35
N VAL A 31 -7.73 1.56 -0.58
CA VAL A 31 -6.69 2.13 0.29
C VAL A 31 -5.33 1.62 -0.14
N VAL A 32 -4.44 2.55 -0.48
CA VAL A 32 -3.05 2.26 -0.84
C VAL A 32 -2.15 2.55 0.36
N TYR A 33 -1.54 1.52 0.90
CA TYR A 33 -0.49 1.59 1.91
C TYR A 33 0.86 1.68 1.21
N HIS A 34 1.41 2.89 1.11
CA HIS A 34 2.67 3.14 0.43
C HIS A 34 3.83 3.31 1.42
N ALA A 35 4.81 2.41 1.37
CA ALA A 35 6.10 2.54 2.05
C ALA A 35 7.22 2.71 1.02
N VAL A 36 8.43 3.06 1.48
CA VAL A 36 9.59 3.30 0.58
C VAL A 36 9.97 2.06 -0.23
N LEU A 37 9.85 0.86 0.34
CA LEU A 37 10.29 -0.39 -0.30
C LEU A 37 9.14 -1.23 -0.87
N TYR A 38 7.92 -1.00 -0.40
CA TYR A 38 6.76 -1.81 -0.77
C TYR A 38 5.49 -0.99 -0.74
N GLN A 39 4.50 -1.44 -1.49
CA GLN A 39 3.18 -0.84 -1.53
C GLN A 39 2.15 -1.97 -1.49
N VAL A 40 1.13 -1.79 -0.68
CA VAL A 40 -0.01 -2.71 -0.59
C VAL A 40 -1.26 -1.93 -0.94
N GLU A 41 -1.98 -2.34 -1.97
CA GLU A 41 -3.24 -1.76 -2.38
C GLU A 41 -4.35 -2.71 -1.96
N ASP A 42 -5.23 -2.23 -1.10
CA ASP A 42 -6.47 -2.89 -0.74
C ASP A 42 -7.56 -2.34 -1.65
N VAL A 43 -7.80 -3.04 -2.75
CA VAL A 43 -8.67 -2.61 -3.85
C VAL A 43 -10.11 -2.87 -3.47
N HIS A 44 -10.91 -1.80 -3.52
CA HIS A 44 -12.35 -1.87 -3.36
C HIS A 44 -12.96 -0.86 -4.34
N ARG A 45 -13.21 -1.33 -5.57
CA ARG A 45 -13.74 -0.52 -6.66
C ARG A 45 -15.15 -0.95 -7.01
N LEU A 46 -15.99 0.03 -7.32
CA LEU A 46 -17.30 -0.23 -7.90
C LEU A 46 -17.12 -0.82 -9.31
N GLY A 47 -17.74 -1.99 -9.55
CA GLY A 47 -17.82 -2.59 -10.88
C GLY A 47 -18.54 -1.68 -11.89
N ALA A 48 -18.24 -1.87 -13.17
CA ALA A 48 -18.84 -1.07 -14.24
C ALA A 48 -20.36 -1.31 -14.32
N VAL A 49 -21.11 -0.26 -14.66
CA VAL A 49 -22.58 -0.12 -14.58
C VAL A 49 -23.40 -1.14 -15.40
N ASP A 50 -22.77 -2.00 -16.23
CA ASP A 50 -23.45 -2.86 -17.21
C ASP A 50 -23.31 -4.38 -16.99
N THR A 51 -22.68 -4.83 -15.90
CA THR A 51 -22.72 -6.25 -15.49
C THR A 51 -23.66 -6.41 -14.30
N ALA A 52 -24.49 -7.44 -14.35
CA ALA A 52 -25.61 -7.67 -13.43
C ALA A 52 -25.23 -7.43 -11.96
N GLU A 53 -25.92 -6.48 -11.32
CA GLU A 53 -25.98 -6.20 -9.88
C GLU A 53 -24.70 -6.52 -9.07
N ASP A 54 -23.91 -5.47 -8.81
CA ASP A 54 -23.00 -5.37 -7.65
C ASP A 54 -21.77 -6.29 -7.59
N GLU A 55 -21.06 -6.52 -8.71
CA GLU A 55 -19.68 -7.05 -8.63
C GLU A 55 -18.72 -5.94 -8.19
N TYR A 56 -18.47 -5.88 -6.87
CA TYR A 56 -17.34 -5.12 -6.32
C TYR A 56 -16.05 -5.81 -6.72
N LEU A 57 -15.14 -5.07 -7.36
CA LEU A 57 -13.78 -5.56 -7.56
C LEU A 57 -13.04 -5.42 -6.25
N GLU A 58 -12.85 -6.55 -5.56
CA GLU A 58 -12.17 -6.64 -4.27
C GLU A 58 -10.90 -7.46 -4.39
N GLY A 59 -9.85 -7.01 -3.71
CA GLY A 59 -8.63 -7.81 -3.59
C GLY A 59 -7.43 -7.02 -3.13
N MET A 60 -6.29 -7.70 -3.08
CA MET A 60 -5.04 -7.09 -2.65
C MET A 60 -4.01 -7.13 -3.76
N ILE A 61 -3.37 -5.99 -4.00
CA ILE A 61 -2.19 -5.89 -4.86
C ILE A 61 -0.98 -5.58 -3.98
N VAL A 62 0.05 -6.42 -4.03
CA VAL A 62 1.32 -6.16 -3.35
C VAL A 62 2.38 -5.86 -4.38
N ARG A 63 3.01 -4.70 -4.22
CA ARG A 63 4.15 -4.25 -5.01
C ARG A 63 5.38 -4.17 -4.12
N ILE A 64 6.52 -4.66 -4.60
CA ILE A 64 7.82 -4.52 -3.95
C ILE A 64 8.74 -3.80 -4.94
N LEU A 65 9.33 -2.68 -4.51
CA LEU A 65 10.18 -1.83 -5.35
C LEU A 65 9.50 -1.44 -6.69
N GLY A 66 8.18 -1.26 -6.68
CA GLY A 66 7.38 -0.95 -7.87
C GLY A 66 6.99 -2.15 -8.74
N MET A 67 7.51 -3.35 -8.47
CA MET A 67 7.14 -4.59 -9.17
C MET A 67 5.95 -5.25 -8.48
N GLU A 68 4.94 -5.63 -9.24
CA GLU A 68 3.81 -6.41 -8.74
C GLU A 68 4.26 -7.84 -8.46
N VAL A 69 4.12 -8.28 -7.20
CA VAL A 69 4.52 -9.63 -6.75
C VAL A 69 3.29 -10.47 -6.45
N TYR A 70 2.18 -9.83 -6.10
CA TYR A 70 0.92 -10.49 -5.79
C TYR A 70 -0.25 -9.63 -6.24
N ASN A 71 -1.27 -10.30 -6.78
CA ASN A 71 -2.51 -9.69 -7.21
C ASN A 71 -3.63 -10.73 -7.06
N SER A 72 -4.62 -10.39 -6.24
CA SER A 72 -5.80 -11.22 -6.02
C SER A 72 -7.09 -10.43 -6.21
N VAL A 73 -7.07 -9.42 -7.09
CA VAL A 73 -8.29 -8.70 -7.45
C VAL A 73 -9.15 -9.61 -8.32
N GLU A 74 -10.38 -9.87 -7.86
CA GLU A 74 -11.42 -10.62 -8.55
C GLU A 74 -12.58 -9.70 -8.95
#